data_AF-A0A252AXE7-F1
#
_entry.id   AF-A0A252AXE7-F1
#
_cell.length_a   1.000
_cell.length_b   1.000
_cell.length_c   1.000
_cell.angle_alpha   90.00
_cell.angle_beta   90.00
_cell.angle_gamma   90.00
#
_symmetry.space_group_name_H-M   'P 1'
#
loop_
_entity.id
_entity.type
_entity.pdbx_description
1 polymer ?
#
loop_
_entity_poly.entity_id
_entity_poly.type
_entity_poly.pdbx_seq_one_letter_code
_entity_poly.pdbx_strand_id
1 'polypeptide(L)'
;MKYAVLALLLTSLPLATAQAQDYGSEIAKAKFLDPQHNGRPATEADTTLLASAGLKRVEKNYLNDCDEPATIHTVPLNLGSGLSDATAVFVSGSSACYGKAGYALSVLDNRGRILWNNAASAVAILPSTRDGVHNLSFYASDSTRSVWHWNLSRHQYDRLMTVSTRS
;
A
#
# COMPACT_ATOMS: atom_id res chain seq x y z
N MET A 1 58.55 11.93 -41.59
CA MET A 1 57.85 11.46 -40.39
C MET A 1 56.71 12.45 -40.12
N LYS A 2 55.46 12.04 -40.32
CA LYS A 2 54.26 12.88 -40.10
C LYS A 2 53.61 12.40 -38.80
N TYR A 3 53.57 13.25 -37.78
CA TYR A 3 52.85 12.98 -36.53
C TYR A 3 51.38 13.37 -36.74
N ALA A 4 50.47 12.39 -36.63
CA ALA A 4 49.04 12.63 -36.56
C ALA A 4 48.66 12.91 -35.10
N VAL A 5 48.13 14.10 -34.82
CA VAL A 5 47.56 14.46 -33.52
C VAL A 5 46.12 13.94 -33.49
N LEU A 6 45.86 12.97 -32.62
CA LEU A 6 44.53 12.42 -32.37
C LEU A 6 43.82 13.31 -31.34
N ALA A 7 42.84 14.10 -31.77
CA ALA A 7 42.01 14.90 -30.88
C ALA A 7 40.91 14.02 -30.25
N LEU A 8 40.99 13.79 -28.94
CA LEU A 8 39.92 13.18 -28.15
C LEU A 8 38.83 14.21 -27.85
N LEU A 9 37.68 14.08 -28.52
CA LEU A 9 36.45 14.78 -28.17
C LEU A 9 35.82 14.11 -26.94
N LEU A 10 35.98 14.73 -25.77
CA LEU A 10 35.18 14.41 -24.58
C LEU A 10 33.76 14.96 -24.79
N THR A 11 32.81 14.09 -25.13
CA THR A 11 31.39 14.43 -25.09
C THR A 11 30.92 14.38 -23.63
N SER A 12 30.72 15.56 -23.04
CA SER A 12 30.08 15.71 -21.73
C SER A 12 28.63 15.25 -21.84
N LEU A 13 28.34 14.03 -21.38
CA LEU A 13 26.97 13.58 -21.17
C LEU A 13 26.33 14.45 -20.07
N PRO A 14 25.12 14.98 -20.27
CA PRO A 14 24.40 15.64 -19.19
C PRO A 14 24.15 14.60 -18.09
N LEU A 15 24.69 14.86 -16.90
CA LEU A 15 24.29 14.17 -15.69
C LEU A 15 22.79 14.41 -15.52
N ALA A 16 21.98 13.39 -15.81
CA ALA A 16 20.57 13.40 -15.46
C ALA A 16 20.50 13.57 -13.94
N THR A 17 20.20 14.79 -13.49
CA THR A 17 19.84 15.02 -12.10
C THR A 17 18.59 14.20 -11.85
N ALA A 18 18.71 13.11 -11.10
CA ALA A 18 17.56 12.38 -10.59
C ALA A 18 16.71 13.39 -9.81
N GLN A 19 15.62 13.85 -10.41
CA GLN A 19 14.68 14.70 -9.69
C GLN A 19 14.14 13.87 -8.53
N ALA A 20 14.25 14.39 -7.31
CA ALA A 20 13.63 13.76 -6.16
C ALA A 20 12.12 13.64 -6.45
N GLN A 21 11.59 12.42 -6.35
CA GLN A 21 10.18 12.15 -6.61
C GLN A 21 9.30 12.98 -5.66
N ASP A 22 8.35 13.74 -6.20
CA ASP A 22 7.41 14.52 -5.40
C ASP A 22 6.21 13.66 -4.96
N TYR A 23 6.40 12.97 -3.84
CA TYR A 23 5.36 12.13 -3.27
C TYR A 23 4.16 12.89 -2.70
N GLY A 24 4.30 14.19 -2.38
CA GLY A 24 3.16 15.00 -1.95
C GLY A 24 2.15 15.17 -3.08
N SER A 25 2.64 15.53 -4.27
CA SER A 25 1.82 15.59 -5.48
C SER A 25 1.26 14.23 -5.89
N GLU A 26 2.00 13.14 -5.68
CA GLU A 26 1.49 11.79 -5.96
C GLU A 26 0.33 11.39 -5.07
N ILE A 27 0.41 11.66 -3.76
CA ILE A 27 -0.69 11.40 -2.83
C ILE A 27 -1.91 12.22 -3.24
N ALA A 28 -1.74 13.48 -3.63
CA ALA A 28 -2.85 14.33 -4.09
C ALA A 28 -3.56 13.79 -5.35
N LYS A 29 -2.86 12.99 -6.18
CA LYS A 29 -3.37 12.38 -7.41
C LYS A 29 -3.72 10.89 -7.23
N ALA A 30 -3.50 10.34 -6.05
CA ALA A 30 -3.69 8.92 -5.79
C ALA A 30 -5.16 8.51 -5.90
N LYS A 31 -5.39 7.26 -6.27
CA LYS A 31 -6.73 6.66 -6.17
C LYS A 31 -6.94 6.20 -4.73
N PHE A 32 -7.88 6.84 -4.03
CA PHE A 32 -8.25 6.46 -2.68
C PHE A 32 -9.32 5.38 -2.66
N LEU A 33 -9.11 4.38 -1.81
CA LEU A 33 -10.00 3.26 -1.62
C LEU A 33 -10.23 3.02 -0.12
N ASP A 34 -11.49 2.97 0.28
CA ASP A 34 -11.91 2.78 1.67
C ASP A 34 -13.04 1.75 1.77
N PRO A 35 -13.28 1.16 2.96
CA PRO A 35 -14.25 0.09 3.10
C PRO A 35 -15.70 0.52 2.86
N GLN A 36 -16.05 1.80 3.06
CA GLN A 36 -17.42 2.29 2.94
C GLN A 36 -17.82 2.54 1.48
N HIS A 37 -16.91 3.06 0.67
CA HIS A 37 -17.21 3.45 -0.72
C HIS A 37 -16.76 2.41 -1.75
N ASN A 38 -15.77 1.58 -1.40
CA ASN A 38 -15.15 0.65 -2.36
C ASN A 38 -15.19 -0.80 -1.88
N GLY A 39 -15.60 -1.02 -0.63
CA GLY A 39 -15.65 -2.35 -0.03
C GLY A 39 -17.00 -3.02 -0.20
N ARG A 40 -16.98 -4.35 -0.14
CA ARG A 40 -18.16 -5.15 0.18
C ARG A 40 -17.98 -5.79 1.55
N PRO A 41 -19.07 -6.02 2.32
CA PRO A 41 -19.01 -6.85 3.50
C PRO A 41 -18.39 -8.22 3.18
N ALA A 42 -17.59 -8.74 4.12
CA ALA A 42 -17.06 -10.09 4.00
C ALA A 42 -18.18 -11.13 4.16
N THR A 43 -18.00 -12.26 3.50
CA THR A 43 -18.96 -13.36 3.42
C THR A 43 -18.27 -14.68 3.77
N GLU A 44 -19.04 -15.77 3.89
CA GLU A 44 -18.48 -17.11 4.12
C GLU A 44 -17.48 -17.55 3.03
N ALA A 45 -17.64 -17.05 1.80
CA ALA A 45 -16.71 -17.32 0.71
C ALA A 45 -15.30 -16.73 0.95
N ASP A 46 -15.18 -15.73 1.84
CA ASP A 46 -13.92 -15.06 2.17
C ASP A 46 -13.15 -15.76 3.29
N THR A 47 -13.66 -16.85 3.86
CA THR A 47 -13.08 -17.49 5.06
C THR A 47 -11.57 -17.72 4.97
N THR A 48 -11.07 -18.22 3.85
CA THR A 48 -9.63 -18.43 3.63
C THR A 48 -8.85 -17.12 3.58
N LEU A 49 -9.39 -16.08 2.95
CA LEU A 49 -8.78 -14.75 2.89
C LEU A 49 -8.72 -14.13 4.29
N LEU A 50 -9.80 -14.22 5.07
CA LEU A 50 -9.88 -13.68 6.41
C LEU A 50 -8.93 -14.40 7.39
N ALA A 51 -8.84 -15.72 7.29
CA ALA A 51 -7.87 -16.50 8.06
C ALA A 51 -6.43 -16.10 7.71
N SER A 52 -6.16 -15.83 6.43
CA SER A 52 -4.84 -15.35 5.97
C SER A 52 -4.52 -13.94 6.48
N ALA A 53 -5.55 -13.10 6.68
CA ALA A 53 -5.43 -11.82 7.35
C ALA A 53 -5.31 -11.92 8.89
N GLY A 54 -5.23 -13.15 9.43
CA GLY A 54 -5.03 -13.41 10.86
C GLY A 54 -6.31 -13.37 11.70
N LEU A 55 -7.49 -13.28 11.08
CA LEU A 55 -8.73 -13.17 11.83
C LEU A 55 -9.15 -14.49 12.48
N LYS A 56 -9.55 -14.38 13.74
CA LYS A 56 -10.08 -15.49 14.53
C LYS A 56 -11.59 -15.55 14.40
N ARG A 57 -12.09 -16.70 13.92
CA ARG A 57 -13.52 -17.00 13.89
C ARG A 57 -13.97 -17.56 15.24
N VAL A 58 -15.05 -17.00 15.77
CA VAL A 58 -15.74 -17.50 16.98
C VAL A 58 -17.20 -17.70 16.60
N GLU A 59 -17.61 -18.96 16.52
CA GLU A 59 -18.92 -19.38 15.98
C GLU A 59 -19.16 -18.81 14.56
N LYS A 60 -20.18 -17.94 14.41
CA LYS A 60 -20.53 -17.28 13.14
C LYS A 60 -19.91 -15.88 12.99
N ASN A 61 -19.20 -15.40 14.01
CA ASN A 61 -18.62 -14.05 14.03
C ASN A 61 -17.09 -14.12 13.94
N TYR A 62 -16.49 -12.99 13.58
CA TYR A 62 -15.05 -12.78 13.68
C TYR A 62 -14.77 -11.75 14.78
N LEU A 63 -13.67 -11.96 15.49
CA LEU A 63 -13.17 -10.99 16.46
C LEU A 63 -12.00 -10.21 15.85
N ASN A 64 -11.90 -8.92 16.19
CA ASN A 64 -10.72 -8.12 15.89
C ASN A 64 -9.57 -8.43 16.88
N ASP A 65 -8.43 -7.74 16.73
CA ASP A 65 -7.23 -7.95 17.55
C ASP A 65 -7.45 -7.64 19.04
N CYS A 66 -8.56 -7.00 19.39
CA CYS A 66 -8.93 -6.61 20.75
C CYS A 66 -10.09 -7.45 21.31
N ASP A 67 -10.37 -8.61 20.71
CA ASP A 67 -11.46 -9.52 21.07
C ASP A 67 -12.87 -8.90 20.98
N GLU A 68 -13.04 -7.84 20.18
CA GLU A 68 -14.35 -7.22 19.92
C GLU A 68 -14.98 -7.81 18.64
N PRO A 69 -16.32 -7.92 18.54
CA PRO A 69 -16.98 -8.29 17.30
C PRO A 69 -16.59 -7.35 16.15
N ALA A 70 -16.10 -7.92 15.05
CA ALA A 70 -15.62 -7.16 13.91
C ALA A 70 -16.64 -7.12 12.77
N THR A 71 -16.84 -5.92 12.21
CA THR A 71 -17.39 -5.76 10.86
C THR A 71 -16.22 -5.73 9.89
N ILE A 72 -16.27 -6.57 8.86
CA ILE A 72 -15.16 -6.77 7.94
C ILE A 72 -15.60 -6.42 6.53
N HIS A 73 -14.77 -5.65 5.83
CA HIS A 73 -14.96 -5.33 4.43
C HIS A 73 -13.75 -5.78 3.60
N THR A 74 -14.01 -6.22 2.38
CA THR A 74 -12.96 -6.54 1.40
C THR A 74 -13.03 -5.56 0.24
N VAL A 75 -11.87 -5.07 -0.20
CA VAL A 75 -11.72 -4.12 -1.30
C VAL A 75 -10.71 -4.69 -2.30
N PRO A 76 -11.13 -5.03 -3.53
CA PRO A 76 -10.21 -5.42 -4.59
C PRO A 76 -9.27 -4.26 -4.94
N LEU A 77 -7.98 -4.54 -5.08
CA LEU A 77 -6.95 -3.58 -5.41
C LEU A 77 -6.37 -3.88 -6.79
N ASN A 78 -6.34 -2.88 -7.66
CA ASN A 78 -5.56 -2.93 -8.89
C ASN A 78 -4.21 -2.29 -8.63
N LEU A 79 -3.20 -3.12 -8.35
CA LEU A 79 -1.85 -2.69 -8.00
C LEU A 79 -0.88 -2.72 -9.20
N GLY A 80 -1.38 -2.96 -10.42
CA GLY A 80 -0.56 -3.03 -11.63
C GLY A 80 -0.22 -4.47 -12.03
N SER A 81 0.49 -4.61 -13.16
CA SER A 81 0.75 -5.92 -13.79
C SER A 81 1.72 -6.80 -13.01
N GLY A 82 2.57 -6.22 -12.15
CA GLY A 82 3.49 -6.97 -11.30
C GLY A 82 2.81 -7.68 -10.12
N LEU A 83 1.56 -7.33 -9.81
CA LEU A 83 0.81 -7.87 -8.67
C LEU A 83 -0.70 -7.79 -8.94
N SER A 84 -1.24 -8.84 -9.58
CA SER A 84 -2.67 -8.93 -9.89
C SER A 84 -3.48 -9.43 -8.69
N ASP A 85 -4.76 -9.05 -8.67
CA ASP A 85 -5.80 -9.58 -7.79
C ASP A 85 -5.48 -9.46 -6.28
N ALA A 86 -4.75 -8.40 -5.91
CA ALA A 86 -4.56 -8.07 -4.51
C ALA A 86 -5.88 -7.60 -3.88
N THR A 87 -6.04 -7.86 -2.59
CA THR A 87 -7.24 -7.49 -1.84
C THR A 87 -6.85 -6.81 -0.53
N ALA A 88 -7.49 -5.70 -0.21
CA ALA A 88 -7.46 -5.09 1.11
C ALA A 88 -8.59 -5.65 1.98
N VAL A 89 -8.26 -6.08 3.19
CA VAL A 89 -9.20 -6.52 4.23
C VAL A 89 -9.19 -5.48 5.34
N PHE A 90 -10.33 -4.82 5.53
CA PHE A 90 -10.55 -3.83 6.59
C PHE A 90 -11.37 -4.45 7.72
N VAL A 91 -10.86 -4.35 8.94
CA VAL A 91 -11.48 -4.91 10.15
C VAL A 91 -11.80 -3.76 11.09
N SER A 92 -13.08 -3.49 11.32
CA SER A 92 -13.50 -2.42 12.22
C SER A 92 -13.07 -2.70 13.65
N GLY A 93 -12.74 -1.65 14.38
CA GLY A 93 -12.54 -1.73 15.83
C GLY A 93 -12.81 -0.41 16.51
N SER A 94 -12.91 -0.45 17.83
CA SER A 94 -13.03 0.75 18.64
C SER A 94 -11.81 1.66 18.48
N SER A 95 -11.95 2.91 18.92
CA SER A 95 -10.81 3.84 18.99
C SER A 95 -9.74 3.39 19.99
N ALA A 96 -10.10 2.56 20.97
CA ALA A 96 -9.13 1.93 21.86
C ALA A 96 -8.29 0.88 21.14
N CYS A 97 -8.88 0.18 20.14
CA CYS A 97 -8.20 -0.87 19.39
C CYS A 97 -7.30 -0.30 18.26
N TYR A 98 -7.88 0.52 17.37
CA TYR A 98 -7.19 1.00 16.17
C TYR A 98 -7.00 2.51 16.11
N GLY A 99 -7.15 3.19 17.25
CA GLY A 99 -7.02 4.63 17.33
C GLY A 99 -8.03 5.35 16.43
N LYS A 100 -7.62 6.50 15.91
CA LYS A 100 -8.44 7.31 15.01
C LYS A 100 -8.58 6.71 13.59
N ALA A 101 -7.80 5.70 13.24
CA ALA A 101 -7.99 4.99 11.97
C ALA A 101 -9.31 4.19 11.99
N GLY A 102 -9.72 3.66 13.15
CA GLY A 102 -10.94 2.88 13.32
C GLY A 102 -10.94 1.49 12.66
N TYR A 103 -9.86 1.15 11.95
CA TYR A 103 -9.70 -0.12 11.25
C TYR A 103 -8.27 -0.64 11.36
N ALA A 104 -8.13 -1.95 11.51
CA ALA A 104 -6.97 -2.67 10.99
C ALA A 104 -7.16 -2.91 9.50
N LEU A 105 -6.07 -2.81 8.74
CA LEU A 105 -6.03 -3.07 7.32
C LEU A 105 -4.90 -4.07 7.04
N SER A 106 -5.24 -5.13 6.31
CA SER A 106 -4.27 -6.02 5.68
C SER A 106 -4.41 -5.96 4.16
N VAL A 107 -3.30 -5.82 3.44
CA VAL A 107 -3.22 -5.97 1.99
C VAL A 107 -2.64 -7.35 1.69
N LEU A 108 -3.39 -8.17 0.95
CA LEU A 108 -3.00 -9.53 0.61
C LEU A 108 -2.88 -9.70 -0.90
N ASP A 109 -1.98 -10.58 -1.35
CA ASP A 109 -2.00 -11.04 -2.75
C ASP A 109 -3.09 -12.10 -3.00
N ASN A 110 -3.18 -12.54 -4.25
CA ASN A 110 -4.14 -13.56 -4.68
C ASN A 110 -3.93 -14.95 -4.06
N ARG A 111 -2.85 -15.17 -3.33
CA ARG A 111 -2.56 -16.40 -2.57
C ARG A 111 -2.77 -16.21 -1.06
N GLY A 112 -3.28 -15.05 -0.63
CA GLY A 112 -3.45 -14.74 0.78
C GLY A 112 -2.14 -14.39 1.51
N ARG A 113 -1.05 -14.07 0.80
CA ARG A 113 0.17 -13.60 1.48
C ARG A 113 0.00 -12.14 1.87
N ILE A 114 0.25 -11.82 3.14
CA ILE A 114 0.24 -10.43 3.62
C ILE A 114 1.40 -9.68 2.99
N LEU A 115 1.07 -8.61 2.27
CA LEU A 115 2.02 -7.69 1.64
C LEU A 115 2.28 -6.46 2.51
N TRP A 116 1.29 -6.10 3.32
CA TRP A 116 1.34 -5.01 4.29
C TRP A 116 0.20 -5.18 5.29
N ASN A 117 0.41 -4.83 6.55
CA ASN A 117 -0.65 -4.76 7.56
C ASN A 117 -0.35 -3.70 8.64
N ASN A 118 -1.36 -2.88 8.96
CA ASN A 118 -1.35 -1.95 10.10
C ASN A 118 -2.74 -1.31 10.29
N ALA A 119 -2.88 -0.44 11.28
CA ALA A 119 -4.04 0.44 11.41
C ALA A 119 -4.10 1.47 10.27
N ALA A 120 -5.18 1.48 9.51
CA ALA A 120 -5.45 2.45 8.46
C ALA A 120 -6.92 2.44 8.02
N SER A 121 -7.48 3.60 7.74
CA SER A 121 -8.87 3.78 7.30
C SER A 121 -9.03 3.72 5.77
N ALA A 122 -7.95 3.86 5.00
CA ALA A 122 -7.97 3.82 3.54
C ALA A 122 -6.61 3.47 2.95
N VAL A 123 -6.62 2.98 1.71
CA VAL A 123 -5.46 2.76 0.84
C VAL A 123 -5.46 3.81 -0.26
N ALA A 124 -4.30 4.41 -0.50
CA ALA A 124 -4.05 5.29 -1.63
C ALA A 124 -3.11 4.60 -2.61
N ILE A 125 -3.57 4.34 -3.82
CA ILE A 125 -2.75 3.78 -4.90
C ILE A 125 -2.10 4.94 -5.64
N LEU A 126 -0.77 5.06 -5.50
CA LEU A 126 -0.01 6.17 -6.08
C LEU A 126 0.27 5.92 -7.57
N PRO A 127 0.42 6.98 -8.38
CA PRO A 127 0.74 6.84 -9.80
C PRO A 127 2.11 6.18 -10.06
N SER A 128 3.10 6.40 -9.19
CA SER A 128 4.42 5.77 -9.35
C SER A 128 4.35 4.26 -9.18
N THR A 129 5.17 3.56 -9.96
CA THR A 129 5.30 2.11 -9.91
C THR A 129 6.75 1.70 -9.71
N ARG A 130 6.93 0.49 -9.18
CA ARG A 130 8.20 -0.21 -9.10
C ARG A 130 7.96 -1.67 -9.48
N ASP A 131 8.72 -2.17 -10.45
CA ASP A 131 8.56 -3.53 -10.98
C ASP A 131 7.12 -3.83 -11.45
N GLY A 132 6.45 -2.82 -12.02
CA GLY A 132 5.06 -2.93 -12.48
C GLY A 132 4.00 -2.93 -11.36
N VAL A 133 4.40 -2.63 -10.12
CA VAL A 133 3.51 -2.53 -8.95
C VAL A 133 3.43 -1.09 -8.45
N HIS A 134 2.23 -0.57 -8.23
CA HIS A 134 2.02 0.78 -7.71
C HIS A 134 2.55 0.94 -6.28
N ASN A 135 3.17 2.09 -5.99
CA ASN A 135 3.47 2.46 -4.61
C ASN A 135 2.16 2.74 -3.86
N LEU A 136 2.19 2.59 -2.53
CA LEU A 136 1.02 2.78 -1.67
C LEU A 136 1.26 3.87 -0.64
N SER A 137 0.17 4.53 -0.25
CA SER A 137 0.10 5.29 0.99
C SER A 137 -1.12 4.87 1.78
N PHE A 138 -1.06 4.95 3.10
CA PHE A 138 -2.14 4.54 3.99
C PHE A 138 -2.60 5.69 4.86
N TYR A 139 -3.90 5.75 5.12
CA TYR A 139 -4.51 6.85 5.86
C TYR A 139 -4.73 6.43 7.31
N ALA A 140 -4.04 7.09 8.25
CA ALA A 140 -4.24 6.89 9.68
C ALA A 140 -4.62 8.22 10.36
N SER A 141 -5.54 9.00 9.77
CA SER A 141 -6.14 10.24 10.32
C SER A 141 -5.21 11.36 10.83
N ASP A 142 -3.90 11.19 10.78
CA ASP A 142 -2.88 12.14 11.21
C ASP A 142 -2.44 13.05 10.05
N SER A 143 -1.76 14.13 10.36
CA SER A 143 -1.24 15.12 9.40
C SER A 143 -0.05 14.62 8.58
N THR A 144 0.21 13.31 8.61
CA THR A 144 1.31 12.68 7.89
C THR A 144 0.82 11.48 7.10
N ARG A 145 1.50 11.23 5.98
CA ARG A 145 1.22 10.12 5.07
C ARG A 145 2.49 9.34 4.84
N SER A 146 2.49 8.05 5.10
CA SER A 146 3.62 7.19 4.79
C SER A 146 3.52 6.70 3.34
N VAL A 147 4.62 6.78 2.60
CA VAL A 147 4.75 6.15 1.29
C VAL A 147 5.48 4.83 1.44
N TRP A 148 4.97 3.81 0.78
CA TRP A 148 5.46 2.45 0.79
C TRP A 148 5.71 2.00 -0.64
N HIS A 149 6.86 1.40 -0.86
CA HIS A 149 7.23 0.89 -2.17
C HIS A 149 7.21 -0.63 -2.24
N TRP A 150 6.95 -1.16 -3.43
CA TRP A 150 7.00 -2.59 -3.65
C TRP A 150 8.44 -3.11 -3.57
N ASN A 151 8.66 -4.16 -2.78
CA ASN A 151 9.91 -4.91 -2.74
C ASN A 151 9.67 -6.32 -3.30
N LEU A 152 10.05 -6.52 -4.56
CA LEU A 152 9.90 -7.79 -5.25
C LEU A 152 10.65 -8.95 -4.55
N SER A 153 11.85 -8.70 -4.03
CA SER A 153 12.68 -9.75 -3.41
C SER A 153 12.05 -10.31 -2.13
N ARG A 154 11.34 -9.46 -1.38
CA ARG A 154 10.66 -9.84 -0.14
C ARG A 154 9.17 -10.12 -0.36
N HIS A 155 8.65 -9.85 -1.55
CA HIS A 155 7.22 -9.94 -1.91
C HIS A 155 6.33 -9.17 -0.91
N GLN A 156 6.71 -7.94 -0.57
CA GLN A 156 6.00 -7.08 0.39
C GLN A 156 6.25 -5.60 0.12
N TYR A 157 5.50 -4.74 0.81
CA TYR A 157 5.74 -3.30 0.83
C TYR A 157 6.72 -2.91 1.93
N ASP A 158 7.76 -2.15 1.58
CA ASP A 158 8.68 -1.54 2.52
C ASP A 158 8.40 -0.04 2.66
N ARG A 159 8.57 0.51 3.87
CA ARG A 159 8.35 1.94 4.10
C ARG A 159 9.46 2.72 3.44
N LEU A 160 9.10 3.63 2.55
CA LEU A 160 10.05 4.51 1.89
C LEU A 160 10.28 5.77 2.71
N MET A 161 9.20 6.50 3.02
CA MET A 161 9.28 7.77 3.75
C MET A 161 7.93 8.19 4.34
N THR A 162 7.93 9.32 5.06
CA THR A 162 6.71 10.03 5.46
C THR A 162 6.70 11.41 4.83
N VAL A 163 5.54 11.77 4.29
CA VAL A 163 5.21 13.08 3.73
C VAL A 163 4.31 13.80 4.72
N SER A 164 4.66 15.03 5.07
CA SER A 164 3.75 15.89 5.84
C SER A 164 2.71 16.46 4.89
N THR A 165 1.43 16.20 5.15
CA THR A 165 0.34 16.87 4.47
C THR A 165 -0.04 18.08 5.32
N ARG A 166 0.73 19.16 5.22
CA ARG A 166 0.30 20.45 5.78
C ARG A 166 -0.93 20.91 4.99
N SER A 167 -2.06 21.01 5.68
CA SER A 167 -3.25 21.73 5.23
C SER A 167 -2.96 23.22 5.09
#